data_AF-A0A1D6NXM5-F1
#
_entry.id   AF-A0A1D6NXM5-F1
#
_cell.length_a   1.000
_cell.length_b   1.000
_cell.length_c   1.000
_cell.angle_alpha   90.00
_cell.angle_beta   90.00
_cell.angle_gamma   90.00
#
_symmetry.space_group_name_H-M   'P 1'
#
loop_
_entity.id
_entity.type
_entity.pdbx_description
1 polymer ?
#
loop_
_entity_poly.entity_id
_entity_poly.type
_entity_poly.pdbx_seq_one_letter_code
_entity_poly.pdbx_strand_id
1 'polypeptide(L)'
;MERANCPYLAAQTATEMEAFSRTETFQKIVEAYSRPTRIIRGKEIESALEVDPHVFEKDEEKVLWSAYLEVADKIHPGVDIKTFVDASLILIQPLEDFFNSVFVMAEDERVRNNRLTLLRKIESLPKGIADLSVLPGF
;
A
#
# COMPACT_ATOMS: atom_id res chain seq x y z
N MET A 1 24.66 11.17 -8.61
CA MET A 1 24.71 10.38 -9.85
C MET A 1 23.44 9.52 -9.93
N GLU A 2 22.26 10.11 -9.85
CA GLU A 2 21.53 10.79 -10.95
C GLU A 2 21.23 9.86 -12.12
N ARG A 3 20.11 9.15 -11.98
CA ARG A 3 19.41 8.35 -13.00
C ARG A 3 18.82 9.22 -14.14
N ALA A 4 19.43 10.36 -14.45
CA ALA A 4 18.88 11.39 -15.33
C ALA A 4 19.38 11.32 -16.79
N ASN A 5 20.26 10.38 -17.16
CA ASN A 5 21.00 10.45 -18.42
C ASN A 5 20.70 9.33 -19.45
N CYS A 6 19.60 8.60 -19.31
CA CYS A 6 19.16 7.64 -20.33
C CYS A 6 17.72 7.94 -20.78
N PRO A 7 17.51 8.76 -21.84
CA PRO A 7 16.18 9.07 -22.36
C PRO A 7 15.41 7.83 -22.87
N TYR A 8 16.12 6.74 -23.17
CA TYR A 8 15.50 5.48 -23.60
C TYR A 8 14.82 4.72 -22.45
N LEU A 9 15.45 4.67 -21.27
CA LEU A 9 14.87 4.02 -20.09
C LEU A 9 13.66 4.79 -19.57
N ALA A 10 13.77 6.13 -19.48
CA ALA A 10 12.63 6.96 -19.04
C ALA A 10 11.42 6.88 -20.00
N ALA A 11 11.64 6.84 -21.31
CA ALA A 11 10.56 6.73 -22.30
C ALA A 11 9.92 5.33 -22.35
N GLN A 12 10.70 4.27 -22.13
CA GLN A 12 10.19 2.89 -22.08
C GLN A 12 9.35 2.68 -20.81
N THR A 13 9.86 3.10 -19.65
CA THR A 13 9.10 3.06 -18.40
C THR A 13 7.84 3.94 -18.45
N ALA A 14 7.89 5.12 -19.08
CA ALA A 14 6.71 5.98 -19.25
C ALA A 14 5.64 5.36 -20.18
N THR A 15 6.05 4.67 -21.25
CA THR A 15 5.11 4.02 -22.18
C THR A 15 4.49 2.77 -21.56
N GLU A 16 5.28 1.98 -20.84
CA GLU A 16 4.78 0.84 -20.08
C GLU A 16 3.86 1.27 -18.92
N MET A 17 4.18 2.38 -18.24
CA MET A 17 3.30 2.99 -17.24
C MET A 17 2.01 3.56 -17.85
N GLU A 18 2.03 4.15 -19.05
CA GLU A 18 0.82 4.67 -19.69
C GLU A 18 -0.11 3.55 -20.20
N ALA A 19 0.46 2.46 -20.72
CA ALA A 19 -0.33 1.27 -21.06
C ALA A 19 -0.88 0.59 -19.80
N PHE A 20 -0.07 0.53 -18.74
CA PHE A 20 -0.47 -0.06 -17.46
C PHE A 20 -1.51 0.78 -16.73
N SER A 21 -1.44 2.11 -16.77
CA SER A 21 -2.39 3.01 -16.10
C SER A 21 -3.82 2.89 -16.64
N ARG A 22 -3.95 2.39 -17.88
CA ARG A 22 -5.23 2.09 -18.54
C ARG A 22 -5.79 0.70 -18.20
N THR A 23 -5.03 -0.14 -17.49
CA THR A 23 -5.52 -1.45 -17.05
C THR A 23 -6.37 -1.32 -15.78
N GLU A 24 -7.41 -2.14 -15.67
CA GLU A 24 -8.25 -2.25 -14.46
C GLU A 24 -7.40 -2.59 -13.23
N THR A 25 -6.29 -3.30 -13.43
CA THR A 25 -5.31 -3.65 -12.41
C THR A 25 -4.72 -2.42 -11.73
N PHE A 26 -4.28 -1.41 -12.49
CA PHE A 26 -3.73 -0.19 -11.90
C PHE A 26 -4.78 0.56 -11.10
N GLN A 27 -6.01 0.66 -11.62
CA GLN A 27 -7.13 1.28 -10.89
C GLN A 27 -7.39 0.57 -9.55
N LYS A 28 -7.42 -0.77 -9.55
CA LYS A 28 -7.57 -1.58 -8.32
C LYS A 28 -6.45 -1.33 -7.32
N ILE A 29 -5.20 -1.23 -7.78
CA ILE A 29 -4.06 -0.89 -6.91
C ILE A 29 -4.25 0.50 -6.30
N VAL A 30 -4.57 1.50 -7.12
CA VAL A 30 -4.80 2.88 -6.67
C VAL A 30 -5.95 2.94 -5.66
N GLU A 31 -7.05 2.23 -5.90
CA GLU A 31 -8.16 2.13 -4.95
C GLU A 31 -7.77 1.42 -3.64
N ALA A 32 -7.01 0.33 -3.75
CA ALA A 32 -6.51 -0.44 -2.62
C ALA A 32 -5.62 0.40 -1.69
N TYR A 33 -4.85 1.35 -2.23
CA TYR A 33 -4.06 2.30 -1.43
C TYR A 33 -4.81 3.61 -1.10
N SER A 34 -5.73 4.10 -1.94
CA SER A 34 -6.50 5.33 -1.67
C SER A 34 -7.43 5.16 -0.47
N ARG A 35 -8.03 3.98 -0.32
CA ARG A 35 -8.92 3.66 0.81
C ARG A 35 -8.22 3.76 2.18
N PRO A 36 -7.08 3.08 2.44
CA PRO A 36 -6.33 3.26 3.68
C PRO A 36 -5.89 4.70 3.87
N THR A 37 -5.38 5.38 2.82
CA THR A 37 -4.99 6.80 2.89
C THR A 37 -6.13 7.68 3.38
N ARG A 38 -7.33 7.53 2.82
CA ARG A 38 -8.51 8.29 3.23
C ARG A 38 -8.93 8.01 4.67
N ILE A 39 -8.78 6.77 5.13
CA ILE A 39 -9.12 6.38 6.50
C ILE A 39 -8.13 6.96 7.49
N ILE A 40 -6.83 6.94 7.20
CA ILE A 40 -5.79 7.50 8.07
C ILE A 40 -5.69 9.02 7.97
N ARG A 41 -6.20 9.63 6.89
CA ARG A 41 -6.17 11.08 6.66
C ARG A 41 -6.91 11.81 7.78
N GLY A 42 -6.18 12.69 8.47
CA GLY A 42 -6.71 13.45 9.61
C GLY A 42 -6.77 12.66 10.92
N LYS A 43 -6.22 11.45 10.98
CA LYS A 43 -6.03 10.72 12.23
C LYS A 43 -4.59 10.89 12.72
N GLU A 44 -4.43 11.29 13.97
CA GLU A 44 -3.14 11.24 14.64
C GLU A 44 -2.79 9.79 14.95
N ILE A 45 -1.95 9.21 14.09
CA ILE A 45 -1.38 7.87 14.31
C ILE A 45 0.07 8.11 14.67
N GLU A 46 0.44 7.71 15.88
CA GLU A 46 1.81 7.87 16.34
C GLU A 46 2.76 7.07 15.45
N SER A 47 3.78 7.74 14.92
CA SER A 47 4.77 7.14 14.02
C SER A 47 5.57 6.02 14.67
N ALA A 48 5.61 5.99 16.01
CA ALA A 48 6.32 5.01 16.82
C ALA A 48 5.49 3.75 17.12
N LEU A 49 4.20 3.73 16.75
CA LEU A 49 3.38 2.53 16.91
C LEU A 49 3.80 1.47 15.90
N GLU A 50 3.96 0.25 16.39
CA GLU A 50 4.21 -0.93 15.58
C GLU A 50 2.95 -1.79 15.51
N VAL A 51 2.85 -2.58 14.44
CA VAL A 51 1.73 -3.52 14.30
C VAL A 51 2.00 -4.69 15.23
N ASP A 52 1.09 -4.92 16.17
CA ASP A 52 1.13 -6.01 17.11
C ASP A 52 0.19 -7.13 16.64
N PRO A 53 0.72 -8.29 16.22
CA PRO A 53 -0.11 -9.38 15.73
C PRO A 53 -0.92 -10.10 16.81
N HIS A 54 -0.64 -9.85 18.09
CA HIS A 54 -1.39 -10.46 19.21
C HIS A 54 -2.70 -9.71 19.47
N VAL A 55 -2.82 -8.47 18.97
CA VAL A 55 -4.02 -7.63 19.08
C VAL A 55 -5.04 -7.94 17.97
N PHE A 56 -4.66 -8.70 16.93
CA PHE A 56 -5.59 -9.06 15.85
C PHE A 56 -6.74 -9.94 16.34
N GLU A 57 -7.96 -9.51 16.05
CA GLU A 57 -9.19 -10.24 16.39
C GLU A 57 -9.62 -11.18 15.27
N LYS A 58 -9.30 -10.80 14.03
CA LYS A 58 -9.74 -11.45 12.80
C LYS A 58 -8.55 -12.05 12.05
N ASP A 59 -8.76 -13.19 11.40
CA ASP A 59 -7.70 -13.86 10.64
C ASP A 59 -7.34 -13.05 9.39
N GLU A 60 -8.29 -12.29 8.85
CA GLU A 60 -8.13 -11.34 7.75
C GLU A 60 -7.03 -10.30 8.05
N GLU A 61 -6.90 -9.85 9.30
CA GLU A 61 -5.84 -8.93 9.74
C GLU A 61 -4.46 -9.57 9.67
N LYS A 62 -4.36 -10.85 10.09
CA LYS A 62 -3.12 -11.64 10.04
C LYS A 62 -2.71 -11.93 8.60
N VAL A 63 -3.68 -12.25 7.74
CA VAL A 63 -3.46 -12.49 6.32
C VAL A 63 -2.95 -11.21 5.66
N LEU A 64 -3.60 -10.07 5.91
CA LEU A 64 -3.15 -8.78 5.39
C LEU A 64 -1.76 -8.41 5.90
N TRP A 65 -1.48 -8.62 7.18
CA TRP A 65 -0.16 -8.37 7.74
C TRP A 65 0.93 -9.26 7.12
N SER A 66 0.65 -10.54 6.92
CA SER A 66 1.60 -11.47 6.28
C SER A 66 1.85 -11.09 4.82
N ALA A 67 0.81 -10.72 4.07
CA ALA A 67 0.94 -10.21 2.71
C ALA A 67 1.75 -8.90 2.67
N TYR A 68 1.52 -8.00 3.63
CA TYR A 68 2.33 -6.79 3.78
C TYR A 68 3.80 -7.10 4.00
N LEU A 69 4.13 -8.05 4.88
CA LEU A 69 5.52 -8.43 5.15
C LEU A 69 6.20 -9.00 3.90
N GLU A 70 5.51 -9.86 3.15
CA GLU A 70 6.03 -10.40 1.89
C GLU A 70 6.27 -9.30 0.85
N VAL A 71 5.35 -8.34 0.77
CA VAL A 71 5.47 -7.22 -0.15
C VAL A 71 6.57 -6.26 0.29
N ALA A 72 6.69 -5.95 1.58
CA ALA A 72 7.75 -5.11 2.12
C ALA A 72 9.14 -5.74 1.94
N ASP A 73 9.25 -7.07 1.94
CA ASP A 73 10.49 -7.78 1.64
C ASP A 73 10.88 -7.65 0.14
N LYS A 74 9.88 -7.74 -0.75
CA LYS A 74 10.07 -7.58 -2.21
C LYS A 74 10.28 -6.12 -2.63
N ILE A 75 9.71 -5.18 -1.89
CA ILE A 75 9.68 -3.75 -2.20
C ILE A 75 10.78 -3.02 -1.41
N HIS A 76 11.89 -2.73 -2.09
CA HIS A 76 13.01 -1.97 -1.53
C HIS A 76 13.28 -0.68 -2.32
N PRO A 77 13.90 0.36 -1.72
CA PRO A 77 14.25 1.59 -2.42
C PRO A 77 15.16 1.31 -3.62
N GLY A 78 14.64 1.53 -4.83
CA GLY A 78 15.33 1.26 -6.09
C GLY A 78 14.77 0.09 -6.91
N VAL A 79 13.71 -0.58 -6.44
CA VAL A 79 12.92 -1.57 -7.21
C VAL A 79 12.26 -0.95 -8.44
N ASP A 80 12.07 -1.75 -9.49
CA ASP A 80 11.34 -1.34 -10.69
C ASP A 80 9.82 -1.23 -10.41
N ILE A 81 9.15 -0.31 -11.11
CA ILE A 81 7.70 -0.12 -11.01
C ILE A 81 6.96 -1.42 -11.29
N LYS A 82 7.43 -2.24 -12.23
CA LYS A 82 6.79 -3.51 -12.55
C LYS A 82 6.77 -4.47 -11.37
N THR A 83 7.86 -4.55 -10.61
CA THR A 83 7.94 -5.38 -9.39
C THR A 83 7.11 -4.80 -8.26
N PHE A 84 7.07 -3.47 -8.11
CA PHE A 84 6.17 -2.80 -7.17
C PHE A 84 4.70 -3.12 -7.45
N VAL A 85 4.31 -3.06 -8.72
CA VAL A 85 2.97 -3.39 -9.19
C VAL A 85 2.63 -4.86 -8.91
N ASP A 86 3.52 -5.77 -9.30
CA ASP A 86 3.33 -7.22 -9.12
C ASP A 86 3.20 -7.59 -7.64
N ALA A 87 4.04 -7.00 -6.78
CA ALA A 87 3.93 -7.18 -5.34
C ALA A 87 2.64 -6.55 -4.79
N SER A 88 2.25 -5.37 -5.26
CA SER A 88 1.00 -4.70 -4.83
C SER A 88 -0.25 -5.49 -5.20
N LEU A 89 -0.23 -6.29 -6.27
CA LEU A 89 -1.34 -7.17 -6.64
C LEU A 89 -1.67 -8.18 -5.54
N ILE A 90 -0.65 -8.64 -4.83
CA ILE A 90 -0.77 -9.59 -3.71
C ILE A 90 -1.54 -8.95 -2.55
N LEU A 91 -1.48 -7.62 -2.41
CA LEU A 91 -2.21 -6.89 -1.36
C LEU A 91 -3.67 -6.60 -1.68
N ILE A 92 -4.08 -6.63 -2.95
CA ILE A 92 -5.45 -6.23 -3.34
C ILE A 92 -6.49 -7.13 -2.67
N GLN A 93 -6.38 -8.45 -2.84
CA GLN A 93 -7.31 -9.41 -2.26
C GLN A 93 -7.37 -9.36 -0.72
N PRO A 94 -6.25 -9.42 0.02
CA PRO A 94 -6.30 -9.34 1.48
C PRO A 94 -6.74 -7.98 1.99
N LEU A 95 -6.52 -6.87 1.26
CA LEU A 95 -7.09 -5.56 1.60
C LEU A 95 -8.60 -5.56 1.43
N GLU A 96 -9.11 -6.08 0.32
CA GLU A 96 -10.54 -6.18 0.07
C GLU A 96 -11.23 -7.02 1.16
N ASP A 97 -10.68 -8.19 1.48
CA ASP A 97 -11.20 -9.09 2.51
C ASP A 97 -11.13 -8.45 3.90
N PHE A 98 -10.01 -7.81 4.23
CA PHE A 98 -9.88 -7.01 5.45
C PHE A 98 -10.95 -5.93 5.52
N PHE A 99 -11.17 -5.12 4.48
CA PHE A 99 -12.17 -4.05 4.54
C PHE A 99 -13.61 -4.56 4.52
N ASN A 100 -13.85 -5.78 4.03
CA ASN A 100 -15.16 -6.40 4.01
C ASN A 100 -15.51 -7.05 5.37
N SER A 101 -14.53 -7.67 6.02
CA SER A 101 -14.72 -8.40 7.29
C SER A 101 -14.33 -7.59 8.54
N VAL A 102 -13.41 -6.64 8.42
CA VAL A 102 -12.78 -5.93 9.54
C VAL A 102 -13.19 -4.46 9.59
N PHE A 103 -13.75 -4.07 10.73
CA PHE A 103 -14.12 -2.68 10.97
C PHE A 103 -12.94 -1.89 11.57
N VAL A 104 -12.34 -0.99 10.79
CA VAL A 104 -11.16 -0.22 11.23
C VAL A 104 -11.44 0.62 12.47
N MET A 105 -12.66 1.16 12.56
CA MET A 105 -13.12 1.96 13.69
C MET A 105 -13.72 1.06 14.78
N ALA A 106 -12.89 0.17 15.33
CA ALA A 106 -13.27 -0.68 16.46
C ALA A 106 -13.52 0.16 17.74
N GLU A 107 -14.33 -0.40 18.65
CA GLU A 107 -14.57 0.18 19.98
C GLU A 107 -13.31 0.12 20.86
N ASP A 108 -12.53 -0.95 20.74
CA ASP A 108 -11.27 -1.11 21.46
C ASP A 108 -10.17 -0.23 20.84
N GLU A 109 -9.63 0.68 21.64
CA GLU A 109 -8.60 1.62 21.19
C GLU A 109 -7.30 0.92 20.78
N ARG A 110 -6.95 -0.21 21.40
CA ARG A 110 -5.74 -0.96 21.08
C ARG A 110 -5.87 -1.60 19.71
N VAL A 111 -7.00 -2.25 19.45
CA VAL A 111 -7.31 -2.85 18.15
C VAL A 111 -7.39 -1.79 17.06
N ARG A 112 -8.10 -0.69 17.33
CA ARG A 112 -8.22 0.43 16.40
C ARG A 112 -6.85 1.02 16.05
N ASN A 113 -6.00 1.28 17.04
CA ASN A 113 -4.66 1.83 16.80
C ASN A 113 -3.78 0.85 16.03
N ASN A 114 -3.89 -0.46 16.31
CA ASN A 114 -3.18 -1.50 15.58
C ASN A 114 -3.58 -1.53 14.09
N ARG A 115 -4.90 -1.53 13.82
CA ARG A 115 -5.45 -1.46 12.45
C ARG A 115 -5.01 -0.20 11.73
N LEU A 116 -5.07 0.96 12.38
CA LEU A 116 -4.62 2.23 11.80
C LEU A 116 -3.12 2.21 11.48
N THR A 117 -2.31 1.62 12.35
CA THR A 117 -0.87 1.46 12.15
C THR A 117 -0.57 0.57 10.95
N LEU A 118 -1.30 -0.54 10.80
CA LEU A 118 -1.22 -1.43 9.64
C LEU A 118 -1.51 -0.68 8.33
N LEU A 119 -2.62 0.06 8.28
CA LEU A 119 -3.01 0.83 7.10
C LEU A 119 -1.98 1.92 6.77
N ARG A 120 -1.40 2.56 7.78
CA ARG A 120 -0.33 3.56 7.60
C ARG A 120 0.93 2.94 6.99
N LYS A 121 1.32 1.74 7.44
CA LYS A 121 2.47 1.02 6.85
C LYS A 121 2.22 0.68 5.39
N ILE A 122 1.01 0.25 5.04
CA ILE A 122 0.62 -0.06 3.66
C ILE A 122 0.62 1.22 2.79
N GLU A 123 0.04 2.33 3.27
CA GLU A 123 0.07 3.61 2.55
C GLU A 123 1.50 4.13 2.30
N SER A 124 2.44 3.78 3.18
CA SER A 124 3.83 4.18 3.05
C SER A 124 4.68 3.24 2.18
N LEU A 125 4.18 2.07 1.75
CA LEU A 125 4.88 1.19 0.80
C LEU A 125 5.25 1.88 -0.54
N PRO A 126 4.31 2.57 -1.23
CA PRO A 126 4.65 3.28 -2.47
C PRO A 126 5.60 4.46 -2.26
N LYS A 127 5.68 5.03 -1.04
CA LYS A 127 6.51 6.21 -0.78
C LYS A 127 7.98 5.90 -1.03
N GLY A 128 8.58 6.65 -1.96
CA GLY A 128 9.98 6.48 -2.38
C GLY A 128 10.18 5.60 -3.62
N ILE A 129 9.12 4.97 -4.14
CA ILE A 129 9.16 4.20 -5.40
C ILE A 129 8.25 4.81 -6.44
N ALA A 130 7.00 5.05 -6.08
CA ALA A 130 5.99 5.68 -6.91
C ALA A 130 5.30 6.77 -6.09
N ASP A 131 5.39 8.01 -6.57
CA ASP A 131 4.67 9.11 -5.95
C ASP A 131 3.19 9.02 -6.34
N LEU A 132 2.40 8.25 -5.57
CA LEU A 132 0.96 8.13 -5.80
C LEU A 132 0.19 9.40 -5.40
N SER A 133 0.87 10.38 -4.77
CA SER A 133 0.29 11.68 -4.43
C SER A 133 -0.07 12.53 -5.65
N VAL A 134 0.43 12.18 -6.85
CA VAL A 134 0.02 12.81 -8.11
C VAL A 134 -1.28 12.24 -8.68
N LEU A 135 -1.81 11.15 -8.12
CA LEU A 135 -3.02 10.49 -8.62
C LEU A 135 -4.28 11.03 -7.93
N PRO A 136 -5.41 11.17 -8.66
CA PRO A 136 -6.66 11.65 -8.08
C PRO A 136 -7.16 10.66 -7.02
N GLY A 137 -7.33 11.11 -5.78
CA GLY A 137 -7.80 10.28 -4.67
C GLY A 137 -6.83 10.13 -3.49
N PHE A 138 -5.65 10.74 -3.58
CA PHE A 138 -4.71 10.94 -2.47
C PHE A 138 -4.81 12.39 -1.94
#